data_AF-A0AAV2SV33-F1
#
_entry.id   AF-A0AAV2SV33-F1
#
_cell.length_a   1.000
_cell.length_b   1.000
_cell.length_c   1.000
_cell.angle_alpha   90.00
_cell.angle_beta   90.00
_cell.angle_gamma   90.00
#
_symmetry.space_group_name_H-M   'P 1'
#
loop_
_entity.id
_entity.type
_entity.pdbx_description
1 polymer ?
#
loop_
_entity_poly.entity_id
_entity_poly.type
_entity_poly.pdbx_seq_one_letter_code
_entity_poly.pdbx_strand_id
1 'polypeptide(L)'
;RQIARECPSHQCELVYDHRFLESADAVIFHPIDLLPDYNMPEVHRTGQPWVFFSLEAPPAVEEDQKVNLAGLGGIFNWTMTYRQDSDIVVPYGRIVPKLGINPTNAQGKLTNTTGRDYWSGKNPNMLVAWMVSHCATTSRREWFVKEIVK
;
A
#
# COMPACT_ATOMS: atom_id res chain seq x y z
N ARG A 1 19.47 -9.89 0.57
CA ARG A 1 19.82 -8.56 0.03
C ARG A 1 19.02 -8.29 -1.25
N GLN A 2 17.89 -7.59 -1.15
CA GLN A 2 17.25 -7.00 -2.33
C GLN A 2 17.88 -5.62 -2.54
N ILE A 3 18.66 -5.48 -3.60
CA ILE A 3 19.27 -4.21 -3.98
C ILE A 3 18.37 -3.62 -5.07
N ALA A 4 17.63 -2.56 -4.75
CA ALA A 4 16.87 -1.80 -5.73
C ALA A 4 17.86 -1.15 -6.71
N ARG A 5 17.83 -1.57 -7.98
CA ARG A 5 18.84 -1.20 -9.00
C ARG A 5 18.70 0.22 -9.57
N GLU A 6 17.76 1.03 -9.09
CA GLU A 6 17.49 2.38 -9.58
C GLU A 6 17.33 3.41 -8.44
N CYS A 7 18.13 3.31 -7.38
CA CYS A 7 18.19 4.32 -6.33
C CYS A 7 19.60 4.95 -6.29
N PRO A 8 19.74 6.30 -6.33
CA PRO A 8 21.05 6.96 -6.22
C PRO A 8 21.76 6.67 -4.89
N SER A 9 21.00 6.24 -3.88
CA SER A 9 21.50 5.64 -2.64
C SER A 9 21.55 4.12 -2.78
N HIS A 10 22.75 3.58 -2.97
CA HIS A 10 23.01 2.14 -2.94
C HIS A 10 23.39 1.63 -1.54
N GLN A 11 23.18 2.43 -0.49
CA GLN A 11 23.66 2.17 0.87
C GLN A 11 22.52 1.88 1.86
N CYS A 12 21.43 1.27 1.41
CA CYS A 12 20.38 0.80 2.31
C CYS A 12 20.42 -0.73 2.38
N GLU A 13 20.59 -1.26 3.59
CA GLU A 13 20.50 -2.69 3.86
C GLU A 13 19.23 -2.99 4.65
N LEU A 14 18.29 -3.69 4.03
CA LEU A 14 17.14 -4.23 4.73
C LEU A 14 17.53 -5.59 5.34
N VAL A 15 17.48 -5.67 6.66
CA VAL A 15 17.74 -6.88 7.44
C VAL A 15 16.49 -7.26 8.23
N TYR A 16 16.25 -8.56 8.37
CA TYR A 16 15.16 -9.12 9.18
C TYR A 16 15.67 -9.76 10.47
N ASP A 17 16.99 -9.82 10.65
CA ASP A 17 17.63 -10.48 11.78
C ASP A 17 17.69 -9.54 12.98
N HIS A 18 17.08 -9.95 14.10
CA HIS A 18 16.96 -9.15 15.31
C HIS A 18 18.31 -8.76 15.94
N ARG A 19 19.41 -9.45 15.61
CA ARG A 19 20.76 -9.09 16.08
C ARG A 19 21.20 -7.70 15.65
N PHE A 20 20.57 -7.14 14.61
CA PHE A 20 20.87 -5.80 14.12
C PHE A 20 19.98 -4.71 14.73
N LEU A 21 19.02 -5.05 15.62
CA LEU A 21 18.08 -4.08 16.20
C LEU A 21 18.79 -2.88 16.84
N GLU A 22 19.85 -3.10 17.61
CA GLU A 22 20.59 -2.01 18.27
C GLU A 22 21.38 -1.13 17.30
N SER A 23 21.87 -1.73 16.21
CA SER A 23 22.71 -1.06 15.21
C SER A 23 21.90 -0.38 14.10
N ALA A 24 20.64 -0.78 13.90
CA ALA A 24 19.81 -0.29 12.80
C ALA A 24 19.56 1.23 12.92
N ASP A 25 19.46 1.89 11.78
CA ASP A 25 19.09 3.31 11.73
C ASP A 25 17.60 3.53 11.98
N ALA A 26 16.76 2.59 11.58
CA ALA A 26 15.31 2.57 11.81
C ALA A 26 14.79 1.14 11.94
N VAL A 27 13.67 0.96 12.64
CA VAL A 27 13.00 -0.36 12.78
C VAL A 27 11.62 -0.28 12.16
N ILE A 28 11.34 -1.17 11.21
CA ILE A 28 10.07 -1.21 10.49
C ILE A 28 9.19 -2.30 11.06
N PHE A 29 7.95 -1.94 11.37
CA PHE A 29 6.95 -2.82 11.94
C PHE A 29 5.81 -3.01 10.97
N HIS A 30 5.57 -4.26 10.59
CA HIS A 30 4.36 -4.65 9.90
C HIS A 30 3.36 -5.17 10.94
N PRO A 31 2.24 -4.46 11.22
CA PRO A 31 1.42 -4.68 12.41
C PRO A 31 0.86 -6.10 12.58
N ILE A 32 0.57 -6.79 11.48
CA ILE A 32 0.08 -8.18 11.53
C ILE A 32 1.15 -9.13 12.08
N ASP A 33 2.44 -8.83 11.88
CA ASP A 33 3.55 -9.66 12.37
C ASP A 33 3.78 -9.48 13.88
N LEU A 34 3.09 -8.52 14.50
CA LEU A 34 3.07 -8.32 15.95
C LEU A 34 2.02 -9.18 16.65
N LEU A 35 1.07 -9.77 15.91
CA LEU A 35 0.04 -10.61 16.51
C LEU A 35 0.58 -11.99 16.96
N PRO A 36 -0.05 -12.61 17.97
CA PRO A 36 -1.12 -12.06 18.82
C PRO A 36 -0.60 -11.23 20.01
N ASP A 37 0.68 -11.36 20.33
CA ASP A 37 1.24 -10.94 21.63
C ASP A 37 1.68 -9.47 21.67
N TYR A 38 1.78 -8.81 20.51
CA TYR A 38 2.34 -7.47 20.36
C TYR A 38 3.73 -7.34 21.00
N ASN A 39 4.55 -8.39 20.84
CA ASN A 39 5.91 -8.44 21.36
C ASN A 39 6.81 -7.44 20.62
N MET A 40 6.88 -6.22 21.15
CA MET A 40 7.77 -5.18 20.67
C MET A 40 9.18 -5.39 21.23
N PRO A 41 10.24 -4.97 20.51
CA PRO A 41 11.59 -4.96 21.05
C PRO A 41 11.65 -4.15 22.36
N GLU A 42 12.27 -4.73 23.40
CA GLU A 42 12.48 -4.03 24.68
C GLU A 42 13.43 -2.82 24.53
N VAL A 43 14.30 -2.85 23.52
CA VAL A 43 15.27 -1.79 23.25
C VAL A 43 14.67 -0.79 22.26
N HIS A 44 14.39 0.40 22.77
CA HIS A 44 14.09 1.58 21.96
C HIS A 44 15.24 2.59 22.07
N ARG A 45 16.23 2.48 21.18
CA ARG A 45 17.39 3.39 21.19
C ARG A 45 16.93 4.82 20.88
N THR A 46 17.35 5.80 21.69
CA THR A 46 17.10 7.21 21.40
C THR A 46 17.62 7.57 20.01
N GLY A 47 16.78 8.19 19.18
CA GLY A 47 17.12 8.57 17.81
C GLY A 47 17.01 7.45 16.77
N GLN A 48 16.52 6.26 17.14
CA GLN A 48 16.14 5.22 16.20
C GLN A 48 14.62 5.23 16.00
N PRO A 49 14.10 5.82 14.90
CA PRO A 49 12.66 5.88 14.67
C PRO A 49 12.07 4.48 14.47
N TRP A 50 10.93 4.26 15.10
CA TRP A 50 10.06 3.13 14.83
C TRP A 50 9.04 3.51 13.75
N VAL A 51 8.96 2.68 12.72
CA VAL A 51 8.21 2.96 11.49
C VAL A 51 7.02 2.00 11.39
N PHE A 52 5.81 2.54 11.37
CA PHE A 52 4.60 1.77 11.06
C PHE A 52 4.52 1.52 9.56
N PHE A 53 4.50 0.25 9.14
CA PHE A 53 4.38 -0.12 7.74
C PHE A 53 3.07 -0.86 7.45
N SER A 54 2.29 -0.32 6.52
CA SER A 54 1.14 -1.03 5.96
C SER A 54 0.84 -0.56 4.55
N LEU A 55 0.57 -1.51 3.66
CA LEU A 55 -0.07 -1.21 2.39
C LEU A 55 -1.59 -1.40 2.46
N GLU A 56 -2.10 -2.17 3.42
CA GLU A 56 -3.53 -2.45 3.51
C GLU A 56 -4.33 -1.26 4.07
N ALA A 57 -5.58 -1.12 3.63
CA ALA A 57 -6.49 -0.11 4.13
C ALA A 57 -6.86 -0.38 5.62
N PRO A 58 -7.14 0.66 6.44
CA PRO A 58 -7.41 0.46 7.87
C PRO A 58 -8.48 -0.59 8.19
N PRO A 59 -9.63 -0.66 7.48
CA PRO A 59 -10.61 -1.72 7.74
C PRO A 59 -10.07 -3.13 7.47
N ALA A 60 -9.21 -3.31 6.46
CA ALA A 60 -8.59 -4.62 6.20
C ALA A 60 -7.62 -5.01 7.33
N VAL A 61 -6.87 -4.05 7.87
CA VAL A 61 -5.95 -4.28 8.98
C VAL A 61 -6.71 -4.61 10.29
N GLU A 62 -7.78 -3.88 10.60
CA GLU A 62 -8.55 -4.10 11.83
C GLU A 62 -9.51 -5.29 11.74
N GLU A 63 -10.28 -5.38 10.64
CA GLU A 63 -11.35 -6.37 10.53
C GLU A 63 -10.86 -7.69 9.95
N ASP A 64 -10.03 -7.69 8.91
CA ASP A 64 -9.58 -8.94 8.28
C ASP A 64 -8.37 -9.52 9.03
N GLN A 65 -7.38 -8.68 9.35
CA GLN A 65 -6.14 -9.11 10.02
C GLN A 65 -6.25 -9.14 11.55
N LYS A 66 -7.31 -8.58 12.13
CA LYS A 66 -7.56 -8.54 13.59
C LYS A 66 -6.50 -7.78 14.38
N VAL A 67 -5.83 -6.80 13.75
CA VAL A 67 -4.88 -5.91 14.41
C VAL A 67 -5.64 -4.83 15.17
N ASN A 68 -5.27 -4.59 16.42
CA ASN A 68 -5.78 -3.48 17.23
C ASN A 68 -4.97 -2.21 16.94
N LEU A 69 -5.34 -1.47 15.89
CA LEU A 69 -4.66 -0.22 15.53
C LEU A 69 -4.75 0.83 16.64
N ALA A 70 -5.86 0.88 17.38
CA ALA A 70 -6.01 1.80 18.51
C ALA A 70 -4.98 1.53 19.61
N GLY A 71 -4.69 0.26 19.89
CA GLY A 71 -3.65 -0.16 20.85
C GLY A 71 -2.23 0.16 20.40
N LEU A 72 -2.03 0.39 19.10
CA LEU A 72 -0.75 0.77 18.50
C LEU A 72 -0.55 2.30 18.42
N GLY A 73 -1.52 3.09 18.90
CA GLY A 73 -1.47 4.55 18.89
C GLY A 73 -0.30 5.10 19.71
N GLY A 74 0.48 6.01 19.10
CA GLY A 74 1.58 6.71 19.78
C GLY A 74 2.87 5.90 19.94
N ILE A 75 2.95 4.68 19.42
CA ILE A 75 4.15 3.82 19.49
C ILE A 75 5.17 4.20 18.42
N PHE A 76 4.70 4.56 17.23
CA PHE A 76 5.55 4.78 16.06
C PHE A 76 5.88 6.26 15.85
N ASN A 77 7.11 6.55 15.44
CA ASN A 77 7.55 7.90 15.09
C ASN A 77 7.17 8.26 13.66
N TRP A 78 7.29 7.31 12.74
CA TRP A 78 7.05 7.50 11.31
C TRP A 78 6.03 6.52 10.78
N THR A 79 5.37 6.93 9.69
CA THR A 79 4.45 6.12 8.91
C THR A 79 5.02 5.84 7.53
N MET A 80 4.91 4.59 7.11
CA MET A 80 5.30 4.10 5.79
C MET A 80 4.12 3.40 5.13
N THR A 81 3.30 4.15 4.38
CA THR A 81 2.03 3.64 3.81
C THR A 81 1.75 4.16 2.41
N TYR A 82 0.66 3.69 1.79
CA TYR A 82 0.17 4.19 0.51
C TYR A 82 -0.40 5.61 0.55
N ARG A 83 -0.67 6.16 1.75
CA ARG A 83 -1.23 7.51 1.87
C ARG A 83 -0.18 8.56 1.53
N GLN A 84 -0.62 9.63 0.87
CA GLN A 84 0.27 10.72 0.44
C GLN A 84 0.76 11.60 1.59
N ASP A 85 0.14 11.51 2.76
CA ASP A 85 0.50 12.22 3.99
C ASP A 85 1.37 11.40 4.95
N SER A 86 1.88 10.24 4.52
CA SER A 86 2.86 9.47 5.29
C SER A 86 4.27 10.06 5.21
N ASP A 87 5.06 9.86 6.27
CA ASP A 87 6.48 10.26 6.32
C ASP A 87 7.29 9.61 5.20
N ILE A 88 6.97 8.34 4.90
CA ILE A 88 7.52 7.57 3.78
C ILE A 88 6.37 7.05 2.93
N VAL A 89 6.13 7.65 1.77
CA VAL A 89 5.05 7.23 0.86
C VAL A 89 5.47 6.01 0.06
N VAL A 90 4.74 4.89 0.23
CA VAL A 90 4.95 3.63 -0.50
C VAL A 90 3.67 3.26 -1.26
N PRO A 91 3.53 3.65 -2.54
CA PRO A 91 2.36 3.30 -3.32
C PRO A 91 2.40 1.81 -3.70
N TYR A 92 1.23 1.15 -3.76
CA TYR A 92 1.10 -0.21 -4.30
C TYR A 92 1.63 -0.36 -5.73
N GLY A 93 1.55 0.73 -6.50
CA GLY A 93 2.02 0.77 -7.85
C GLY A 93 1.98 2.19 -8.39
N ARG A 94 2.57 2.37 -9.57
CA ARG A 94 2.54 3.64 -10.30
C ARG A 94 1.98 3.44 -11.69
N ILE A 95 1.19 4.40 -12.15
CA ILE A 95 0.78 4.46 -13.55
C ILE A 95 1.96 5.02 -14.33
N VAL A 96 2.49 4.25 -15.27
CA VAL A 96 3.55 4.69 -16.18
C VAL A 96 3.00 4.85 -17.59
N PRO A 97 3.53 5.81 -18.38
CA PRO A 97 3.23 5.87 -19.80
C PRO A 97 3.54 4.53 -20.47
N LYS A 98 2.64 4.10 -21.35
CA LYS A 98 2.91 2.93 -22.19
C LYS A 98 4.12 3.25 -23.08
N LEU A 99 5.12 2.37 -23.08
CA LEU A 99 6.30 2.50 -23.93
C LEU A 99 5.87 2.72 -25.39
N GLY A 100 6.44 3.75 -26.03
CA GLY A 100 6.08 4.18 -27.39
C GLY A 100 4.96 5.22 -27.48
N ILE A 101 4.31 5.60 -26.37
CA ILE A 101 3.40 6.75 -26.31
C ILE A 101 4.14 7.93 -25.68
N ASN A 102 4.63 8.85 -26.52
CA ASN A 102 5.18 10.12 -26.05
C ASN A 102 4.07 10.96 -25.41
N PRO A 103 4.20 11.38 -24.14
CA PRO A 103 3.23 12.24 -23.48
C PRO A 103 2.98 13.55 -24.25
N THR A 104 3.99 14.04 -24.98
CA THR A 104 3.92 15.21 -25.88
C THR A 104 2.92 15.09 -27.01
N ASN A 105 2.65 13.88 -27.48
CA ASN A 105 1.58 13.63 -28.45
C ASN A 105 0.23 13.36 -27.77
N ALA A 106 0.22 13.09 -26.46
CA ALA A 106 -0.98 12.93 -25.63
C ALA A 106 -1.42 14.23 -24.92
N GLN A 107 -0.54 15.26 -24.89
CA GLN A 107 -0.87 16.60 -24.41
C GLN A 107 -1.89 17.34 -25.28
N GLY A 108 -2.29 16.76 -26.41
CA GLY A 108 -3.44 17.21 -27.20
C GLY A 108 -4.82 16.87 -26.63
N LYS A 109 -4.95 16.14 -25.50
CA LYS A 109 -6.30 15.81 -24.99
C LYS A 109 -6.39 15.48 -23.49
N LEU A 110 -5.71 16.25 -22.64
CA LEU A 110 -6.19 16.51 -21.28
C LEU A 110 -7.08 17.76 -21.30
N THR A 111 -8.00 17.82 -22.26
CA THR A 111 -9.11 18.78 -22.24
C THR A 111 -10.06 18.33 -21.13
N ASN A 112 -10.29 19.17 -20.12
CA ASN A 112 -11.33 19.06 -19.07
C ASN A 112 -12.02 17.69 -19.00
N THR A 113 -11.47 16.79 -18.18
CA THR A 113 -12.01 15.43 -17.93
C THR A 113 -13.36 15.42 -17.21
N THR A 114 -13.99 16.57 -17.01
CA THR A 114 -15.38 16.68 -16.59
C THR A 114 -16.28 16.21 -17.74
N GLY A 115 -16.82 14.99 -17.65
CA GLY A 115 -17.83 14.49 -18.59
C GLY A 115 -17.35 13.51 -19.66
N ARG A 116 -16.15 12.92 -19.55
CA ARG A 116 -15.80 11.80 -20.43
C ARG A 116 -16.63 10.57 -20.04
N ASP A 117 -17.58 10.23 -20.90
CA ASP A 117 -18.37 9.01 -20.77
C ASP A 117 -17.55 7.80 -21.22
N TYR A 118 -17.13 6.98 -20.24
CA TYR A 118 -16.41 5.73 -20.48
C TYR A 118 -17.33 4.55 -20.78
N TRP A 119 -18.65 4.77 -20.78
CA TRP A 119 -19.69 3.75 -20.91
C TRP A 119 -20.29 3.69 -22.32
N SER A 120 -20.61 4.82 -22.95
CA SER A 120 -21.31 4.87 -24.26
C SER A 120 -20.64 4.10 -25.40
N GLY A 121 -19.32 3.94 -25.37
CA GLY A 121 -18.58 3.18 -26.39
C GLY A 121 -18.42 1.68 -26.09
N LYS A 122 -18.87 1.20 -24.93
CA LYS A 122 -18.69 -0.20 -24.53
C LYS A 122 -19.88 -1.05 -24.98
N ASN A 123 -19.57 -2.25 -25.48
CA ASN A 123 -20.62 -3.24 -25.78
C ASN A 123 -21.23 -3.75 -24.46
N PRO A 124 -22.55 -3.57 -24.23
CA PRO A 124 -23.19 -4.03 -23.00
C PRO A 124 -23.22 -5.57 -22.89
N ASN A 125 -23.06 -6.30 -24.00
CA ASN A 125 -23.06 -7.76 -24.04
C ASN A 125 -21.64 -8.37 -23.91
N MET A 126 -20.66 -7.57 -23.48
CA MET A 126 -19.28 -8.03 -23.35
C MET A 126 -19.09 -8.80 -22.04
N LEU A 127 -18.34 -9.91 -22.09
CA LEU A 127 -17.99 -10.65 -20.88
C LEU A 127 -17.08 -9.80 -19.97
N VAL A 128 -17.42 -9.76 -18.69
CA VAL A 128 -16.61 -9.12 -17.65
C VAL A 128 -15.81 -10.20 -16.92
N ALA A 129 -14.50 -9.99 -16.79
CA ALA A 129 -13.64 -10.80 -15.94
C ALA A 129 -13.41 -10.09 -14.60
N TRP A 130 -13.67 -10.76 -13.48
CA TRP A 130 -13.38 -10.27 -12.14
C TRP A 130 -12.31 -11.14 -11.49
N MET A 131 -11.09 -10.61 -11.37
CA MET A 131 -9.97 -11.29 -10.73
C MET A 131 -9.91 -10.88 -9.25
N VAL A 132 -10.18 -11.84 -8.36
CA VAL A 132 -10.25 -11.59 -6.91
C VAL A 132 -9.72 -12.80 -6.14
N SER A 133 -8.98 -12.54 -5.07
CA SER A 133 -8.52 -13.56 -4.11
C SER A 133 -9.11 -13.40 -2.71
N HIS A 134 -9.84 -12.31 -2.43
CA HIS A 134 -10.50 -12.05 -1.15
C HIS A 134 -11.97 -11.64 -1.33
N CYS A 135 -12.91 -12.51 -0.98
CA CYS A 135 -14.33 -12.37 -1.39
C CYS A 135 -15.25 -11.76 -0.34
N ALA A 136 -14.93 -11.85 0.96
CA ALA A 136 -15.72 -11.28 2.04
C ALA A 136 -15.06 -9.98 2.49
N THR A 137 -15.52 -8.84 1.99
CA THR A 137 -14.81 -7.56 2.19
C THR A 137 -15.66 -6.53 2.91
N THR A 138 -15.04 -5.71 3.76
CA THR A 138 -15.71 -4.55 4.38
C THR A 138 -16.26 -3.58 3.33
N SER A 139 -15.56 -3.45 2.19
CA SER A 139 -16.00 -2.61 1.06
C SER A 139 -17.22 -3.17 0.30
N ARG A 140 -17.62 -4.42 0.57
CA ARG A 140 -18.73 -5.11 -0.10
C ARG A 140 -18.59 -5.16 -1.62
N ARG A 141 -17.36 -5.18 -2.14
CA ARG A 141 -17.10 -5.18 -3.60
C ARG A 141 -17.76 -6.38 -4.30
N GLU A 142 -17.90 -7.49 -3.60
CA GLU A 142 -18.59 -8.69 -4.08
C GLU A 142 -20.09 -8.48 -4.32
N TRP A 143 -20.72 -7.56 -3.59
CA TRP A 143 -22.12 -7.18 -3.81
C TRP A 143 -22.29 -6.39 -5.10
N PHE A 144 -21.37 -5.47 -5.38
CA PHE A 144 -21.37 -4.76 -6.66
C PHE A 144 -21.30 -5.73 -7.83
N VAL A 145 -20.45 -6.77 -7.74
CA VAL A 145 -20.38 -7.81 -8.79
C VAL A 145 -21.69 -8.59 -8.92
N LYS A 146 -22.35 -8.92 -7.80
CA LYS A 146 -23.68 -9.58 -7.85
C LYS A 146 -24.74 -8.73 -8.53
N GLU A 147 -24.69 -7.41 -8.39
CA GLU A 147 -25.65 -6.51 -9.04
C GLU A 147 -25.42 -6.37 -10.54
N ILE A 148 -24.16 -6.34 -11.00
CA ILE A 148 -23.85 -6.20 -12.44
C ILE A 148 -23.98 -7.51 -13.24
N VAL A 149 -24.14 -8.65 -12.56
CA VAL A 149 -24.37 -9.96 -13.20
C VAL A 149 -25.86 -10.21 -13.49
N LYS A 150 -26.77 -9.45 -12.88
CA LYS A 150 -28.22 -9.51 -13.15
C LYS A 150 -28.55 -8.96 -14.54
#